data_AF-A0A401WBL5-F1
#
_entry.id   AF-A0A401WBL5-F1
#
_cell.length_a   1.000
_cell.length_b   1.000
_cell.length_c   1.000
_cell.angle_alpha   90.00
_cell.angle_beta   90.00
_cell.angle_gamma   90.00
#
_symmetry.space_group_name_H-M   'P 1'
#
loop_
_entity.id
_entity.type
_entity.pdbx_description
1 polymer ?
#
loop_
_entity_poly.entity_id
_entity_poly.type
_entity_poly.pdbx_seq_one_letter_code
_entity_poly.pdbx_strand_id
1 'polypeptide(L)'
;MPKSRQQKVEDALWSAPIVLVMLAYLSFRIVQNDIGRTVGWGLYGLGWALVIAGYARLAAKRRRPGAGGVLAVVFLGAFGLLFWANHG
;
A
#
# COMPACT_ATOMS: atom_id res chain seq x y z
N MET A 1 7.99 24.96 7.19
CA MET A 1 6.69 25.48 6.73
C MET A 1 5.59 24.48 7.08
N PRO A 2 4.45 24.92 7.64
CA PRO A 2 3.31 24.04 7.90
C PRO A 2 2.71 23.51 6.58
N LYS A 3 2.36 22.22 6.54
CA LYS A 3 1.75 21.59 5.35
C LYS A 3 0.39 22.22 5.03
N SER A 4 0.12 22.42 3.74
CA SER A 4 -1.21 22.90 3.29
C SER A 4 -2.31 21.87 3.58
N ARG A 5 -3.56 22.32 3.71
CA ARG A 5 -4.71 21.40 3.91
C ARG A 5 -4.80 20.35 2.80
N GLN A 6 -4.51 20.74 1.57
CA GLN A 6 -4.51 19.84 0.41
C GLN A 6 -3.40 18.79 0.51
N GLN A 7 -2.19 19.16 0.95
CA GLN A 7 -1.11 18.20 1.20
C GLN A 7 -1.46 17.21 2.31
N LYS A 8 -2.15 17.64 3.38
CA LYS A 8 -2.59 16.72 4.44
C LYS A 8 -3.59 15.68 3.95
N VAL A 9 -4.53 16.09 3.09
CA VAL A 9 -5.51 15.18 2.48
C VAL A 9 -4.83 14.23 1.50
N GLU A 10 -3.93 14.73 0.65
CA GLU A 10 -3.15 13.89 -0.26
C GLU A 10 -2.25 12.91 0.51
N ASP A 11 -1.64 13.32 1.62
CA ASP A 11 -0.87 12.45 2.51
C ASP A 11 -1.74 11.37 3.16
N ALA A 12 -2.97 11.71 3.59
CA ALA A 12 -3.90 10.78 4.20
C ALA A 12 -4.39 9.69 3.21
N LEU A 13 -4.48 10.00 1.91
CA LEU A 13 -4.88 9.02 0.89
C LEU A 13 -3.87 7.85 0.78
N TRP A 14 -2.61 8.07 1.14
CA TRP A 14 -1.58 7.02 1.17
C TRP A 14 -1.72 6.04 2.34
N SER A 15 -2.64 6.29 3.27
CA SER A 15 -2.98 5.30 4.31
C SER A 15 -3.74 4.10 3.75
N ALA A 16 -4.49 4.26 2.66
CA ALA A 16 -5.30 3.17 2.09
C ALA A 16 -4.45 1.94 1.66
N PRO A 17 -3.33 2.10 0.91
CA PRO A 17 -2.42 0.99 0.64
C PRO A 17 -1.87 0.33 1.90
N ILE A 18 -1.59 1.10 2.96
CA ILE A 18 -1.08 0.58 4.23
C ILE A 18 -2.14 -0.30 4.90
N VAL A 19 -3.40 0.15 4.93
CA VAL A 19 -4.52 -0.64 5.45
C VAL A 19 -4.67 -1.95 4.69
N LEU A 20 -4.57 -1.93 3.35
CA LEU A 20 -4.65 -3.14 2.53
C LEU A 20 -3.50 -4.12 2.82
N VAL A 21 -2.28 -3.63 3.05
CA VAL A 21 -1.15 -4.47 3.49
C VAL A 21 -1.40 -5.11 4.85
N MET A 22 -1.99 -4.36 5.79
CA MET A 22 -2.33 -4.91 7.11
C MET A 22 -3.41 -5.99 7.00
N LEU A 23 -4.43 -5.78 6.15
CA LEU A 23 -5.44 -6.80 5.88
C LEU A 23 -4.83 -8.03 5.19
N ALA A 24 -3.90 -7.84 4.26
CA ALA A 24 -3.16 -8.94 3.64
C ALA A 24 -2.38 -9.74 4.68
N TYR A 25 -1.67 -9.06 5.61
CA TYR A 25 -0.96 -9.72 6.71
C TYR A 25 -1.89 -10.55 7.59
N LEU A 26 -3.07 -10.03 7.94
CA LEU A 26 -4.07 -10.77 8.72
C LEU A 26 -4.58 -11.98 7.96
N SER A 27 -4.84 -11.84 6.65
CA SER A 27 -5.25 -12.95 5.78
C SER A 27 -4.20 -14.07 5.79
N PHE A 28 -2.93 -13.73 5.61
CA PHE A 28 -1.82 -14.68 5.64
C PHE A 28 -1.64 -15.36 7.00
N ARG A 29 -1.81 -14.63 8.11
CA ARG A 29 -1.49 -15.16 9.45
C ARG A 29 -2.64 -15.90 10.13
N ILE A 30 -3.88 -15.44 9.92
CA ILE A 30 -5.07 -15.98 10.60
C ILE A 30 -5.70 -17.08 9.76
N VAL A 31 -5.82 -16.86 8.44
CA VAL A 31 -6.46 -17.80 7.52
C VAL A 31 -5.37 -18.67 6.89
N GLN A 32 -4.87 -19.64 7.65
CA GLN A 32 -3.74 -20.51 7.26
C GLN A 32 -4.16 -21.63 6.28
N ASN A 33 -4.87 -21.26 5.21
CA ASN A 33 -5.27 -22.16 4.13
C ASN A 33 -5.10 -21.47 2.76
N ASP A 34 -5.33 -22.21 1.67
CA ASP A 34 -5.15 -21.69 0.31
C ASP A 34 -6.03 -20.48 -0.01
N ILE A 35 -7.21 -20.38 0.63
CA ILE A 35 -8.11 -19.24 0.49
C ILE A 35 -7.47 -18.00 1.12
N GLY A 36 -6.94 -18.10 2.34
CA GLY A 36 -6.27 -16.99 3.01
C GLY A 36 -5.01 -16.53 2.29
N ARG A 37 -4.27 -17.46 1.67
CA ARG A 37 -3.14 -17.14 0.79
C ARG A 37 -3.60 -16.36 -0.45
N THR A 38 -4.66 -16.83 -1.12
CA THR A 38 -5.21 -16.18 -2.32
C THR A 38 -5.74 -14.78 -2.02
N VAL A 39 -6.52 -14.63 -0.94
CA VAL A 39 -7.06 -13.34 -0.49
C VAL A 39 -5.94 -12.40 -0.07
N GLY A 40 -4.93 -12.90 0.64
CA GLY A 40 -3.76 -12.13 1.07
C GLY A 40 -3.02 -11.51 -0.11
N TRP A 41 -2.71 -12.32 -1.13
CA TRP A 41 -2.07 -11.83 -2.36
C TRP A 41 -2.97 -10.87 -3.15
N GLY A 42 -4.29 -11.11 -3.20
CA GLY A 42 -5.26 -10.21 -3.83
C GLY A 42 -5.30 -8.82 -3.16
N LEU A 43 -5.37 -8.78 -1.82
CA LEU A 43 -5.34 -7.54 -1.05
C LEU A 43 -4.01 -6.79 -1.22
N TYR A 44 -2.90 -7.54 -1.21
CA TYR A 44 -1.57 -6.98 -1.43
C TYR A 44 -1.43 -6.37 -2.84
N GLY A 45 -1.90 -7.08 -3.87
CA GLY A 45 -1.93 -6.59 -5.25
C GLY A 45 -2.80 -5.34 -5.40
N LEU A 46 -3.96 -5.29 -4.74
CA LEU A 46 -4.82 -4.10 -4.72
C LEU A 46 -4.12 -2.90 -4.07
N GLY A 47 -3.34 -3.14 -3.01
CA GLY A 47 -2.48 -2.11 -2.40
C GLY A 47 -1.53 -1.48 -3.41
N TRP A 48 -0.83 -2.31 -4.20
CA TRP A 48 0.06 -1.82 -5.26
C TRP A 48 -0.69 -1.07 -6.35
N ALA A 49 -1.85 -1.56 -6.77
CA ALA A 49 -2.67 -0.88 -7.77
C ALA A 49 -3.03 0.55 -7.33
N LEU A 50 -3.39 0.75 -6.06
CA LEU A 50 -3.65 2.08 -5.49
C LEU A 50 -2.40 2.97 -5.47
N VAL A 51 -1.24 2.40 -5.11
CA VAL A 51 0.03 3.15 -5.13
C VAL A 51 0.35 3.60 -6.56
N ILE A 52 0.30 2.70 -7.53
CA ILE A 52 0.56 3.00 -8.94
C ILE A 52 -0.42 4.06 -9.46
N ALA A 53 -1.71 3.92 -9.18
CA ALA A 53 -2.72 4.90 -9.56
C ALA A 53 -2.48 6.28 -8.92
N GLY A 54 -2.08 6.30 -7.63
CA GLY A 54 -1.73 7.52 -6.93
C GLY A 54 -0.53 8.23 -7.55
N TYR A 55 0.53 7.49 -7.87
CA TYR A 55 1.72 8.03 -8.54
C TYR A 55 1.42 8.49 -9.96
N ALA A 56 0.62 7.75 -10.73
CA ALA A 56 0.17 8.15 -12.07
C ALA A 56 -0.64 9.46 -12.02
N ARG A 57 -1.55 9.60 -11.04
CA ARG A 57 -2.31 10.83 -10.83
C ARG A 57 -1.41 12.01 -10.46
N LEU A 58 -0.39 11.80 -9.63
CA LEU A 58 0.58 12.86 -9.30
C LEU A 58 1.43 13.25 -10.52
N ALA A 59 1.88 12.28 -11.31
CA ALA A 59 2.62 12.50 -12.55
C ALA A 59 1.79 13.32 -13.56
N ALA A 60 0.52 12.94 -13.76
CA ALA A 60 -0.41 13.69 -14.62
C ALA A 60 -0.61 15.14 -14.16
N LYS A 61 -0.58 15.39 -12.84
CA LYS A 61 -0.67 16.73 -12.25
C LYS A 61 0.68 17.45 -12.13
N ARG A 62 1.78 16.85 -12.62
CA ARG A 62 3.16 17.34 -12.47
C ARG A 62 3.52 17.68 -11.02
N ARG A 63 2.99 16.91 -10.06
CA ARG A 63 3.25 17.04 -8.62
C ARG A 63 4.20 15.94 -8.16
N ARG A 64 4.96 16.24 -7.10
CA ARG A 64 5.83 15.24 -6.45
C ARG A 64 5.06 14.51 -5.35
N PRO A 65 5.30 13.20 -5.16
CA PRO A 65 4.74 12.48 -4.03
C PRO A 65 5.25 13.05 -2.71
N GLY A 66 4.33 13.20 -1.76
CA GLY A 66 4.66 13.56 -0.39
C GLY A 66 5.26 12.38 0.38
N ALA A 67 5.55 12.61 1.67
CA ALA A 67 6.08 11.58 2.56
C ALA A 67 5.18 10.34 2.63
N GLY A 68 3.85 10.52 2.54
CA GLY A 68 2.90 9.40 2.54
C GLY A 68 3.13 8.42 1.38
N GLY A 69 3.39 8.92 0.17
CA GLY A 69 3.64 8.09 -1.00
C GLY A 69 4.93 7.28 -0.89
N VAL A 70 6.00 7.92 -0.41
CA VAL A 70 7.28 7.24 -0.16
C VAL A 70 7.11 6.15 0.90
N LEU A 71 6.44 6.46 2.01
CA LEU A 71 6.17 5.49 3.07
C LEU A 71 5.33 4.32 2.56
N ALA A 72 4.29 4.57 1.76
CA ALA A 72 3.46 3.51 1.20
C ALA A 72 4.30 2.55 0.33
N VAL A 73 5.17 3.07 -0.54
CA VAL A 73 6.06 2.23 -1.38
C VAL A 73 7.02 1.42 -0.53
N VAL A 74 7.69 2.03 0.45
CA VAL A 74 8.63 1.33 1.34
C VAL A 74 7.91 0.25 2.14
N PHE A 75 6.73 0.55 2.68
CA PHE A 75 5.94 -0.37 3.49
C PHE A 75 5.44 -1.56 2.67
N LEU A 76 4.86 -1.30 1.48
CA LEU A 76 4.44 -2.37 0.56
C LEU A 76 5.63 -3.21 0.12
N GLY A 77 6.77 -2.60 -0.22
CA GLY A 77 7.98 -3.32 -0.62
C GLY A 77 8.50 -4.26 0.48
N ALA A 78 8.66 -3.75 1.70
CA ALA A 78 9.14 -4.52 2.84
C ALA A 78 8.19 -5.69 3.19
N PHE A 79 6.88 -5.43 3.27
CA PHE A 79 5.91 -6.49 3.55
C PHE A 79 5.76 -7.48 2.40
N GLY A 80 5.94 -7.05 1.14
CA GLY A 80 5.97 -7.94 -0.01
C GLY A 80 7.05 -8.99 0.07
N LEU A 81 8.26 -8.56 0.41
CA LEU A 81 9.39 -9.47 0.63
C LEU A 81 9.08 -10.46 1.76
N LEU A 82 8.50 -9.99 2.87
CA LEU A 82 8.10 -10.85 3.98
C LEU A 82 7.01 -11.84 3.58
N PHE A 83 5.98 -11.41 2.85
CA PHE A 83 4.91 -12.29 2.38
C PHE A 83 5.44 -13.34 1.41
N TRP A 84 6.28 -12.93 0.46
CA TRP A 84 6.90 -13.85 -0.49
C TRP A 84 7.77 -14.90 0.22
N ALA A 85 8.61 -14.50 1.17
CA ALA A 85 9.49 -15.43 1.88
C ALA A 85 8.74 -16.50 2.70
N ASN A 86 7.51 -16.21 3.14
CA ASN A 86 6.75 -17.10 4.02
C ASN A 86 5.57 -17.80 3.31
N HIS A 87 5.05 -17.24 2.22
CA HIS A 87 3.78 -17.62 1.55
C HIS A 87 3.89 -17.53 0.01
N GLY A 88 5.11 -17.44 -0.52
CA GLY A 88 5.45 -17.52 -1.96
C GLY A 88 5.66 -18.95 -2.41
#